data_AF-A0A5D0XUT5-F1
#
_entry.id   AF-A0A5D0XUT5-F1
#
_cell.length_a   1.000
_cell.length_b   1.000
_cell.length_c   1.000
_cell.angle_alpha   90.00
_cell.angle_beta   90.00
_cell.angle_gamma   90.00
#
_symmetry.space_group_name_H-M   'P 1'
#
loop_
_entity.id
_entity.type
_entity.pdbx_description
1 polymer ?
#
loop_
_entity_poly.entity_id
_entity_poly.type
_entity_poly.pdbx_seq_one_letter_code
_entity_poly.pdbx_strand_id
1 'polypeptide(L)'
;MDGQAVWRFPDDPGGGVAVQVSAFEAELRRHRDILDDLRRQALSVTLLSWESPAGRSFRTYLWARCAELARTVELLGAAAEELGSYGRLLGEAELLQRQVGL
;
A
#
# COMPACT_ATOMS: atom_id res chain seq x y z
N MET A 1 0.66 -23.08 -10.46
CA MET A 1 -0.12 -21.85 -10.29
C MET A 1 -0.70 -21.91 -8.88
N ASP A 2 0.04 -21.40 -7.90
CA ASP A 2 -0.45 -21.23 -6.52
C ASP A 2 0.10 -19.89 -6.05
N GLY A 3 -0.74 -18.86 -6.15
CA GLY A 3 -0.38 -17.46 -5.91
C GLY A 3 -1.43 -16.75 -5.06
N GLN A 4 -2.17 -17.46 -4.21
CA GLN A 4 -2.90 -16.82 -3.14
C GLN A 4 -1.90 -16.41 -2.07
N ALA A 5 -1.49 -15.14 -2.09
CA ALA A 5 -1.01 -14.49 -0.88
C ALA A 5 -2.18 -14.52 0.12
N VAL A 6 -2.22 -15.56 0.95
CA VAL A 6 -3.08 -15.62 2.12
C VAL A 6 -2.55 -14.51 3.04
N TRP A 7 -3.24 -13.37 3.04
CA TRP A 7 -3.03 -12.31 4.00
C TRP A 7 -3.29 -12.88 5.38
N ARG A 8 -2.23 -13.35 6.04
CA ARG A 8 -2.30 -13.90 7.38
C ARG A 8 -2.10 -12.74 8.33
N PHE A 9 -3.21 -12.28 8.89
CA PHE A 9 -3.21 -11.29 9.96
C PHE A 9 -2.42 -11.87 11.15
N PRO A 10 -1.64 -11.06 11.88
CA PRO A 10 -1.26 -11.44 13.22
C PRO A 10 -2.56 -11.51 14.02
N ASP A 11 -3.06 -12.73 14.26
CA ASP A 11 -4.06 -12.99 15.29
C ASP A 11 -3.38 -12.68 16.62
N ASP A 12 -3.34 -11.41 17.01
CA ASP A 12 -3.08 -11.05 18.40
C ASP A 12 -4.42 -11.03 19.13
N PRO A 13 -4.77 -12.09 19.87
CA PRO A 13 -6.05 -12.20 20.57
C PRO A 13 -6.21 -11.19 21.71
N GLY A 14 -5.19 -10.39 22.02
CA GLY A 14 -5.24 -9.32 23.02
C GLY A 14 -5.45 -7.90 22.47
N GLY A 15 -5.35 -7.69 21.15
CA GLY A 15 -5.46 -6.37 20.52
C GLY A 15 -6.89 -6.05 20.07
N GLY A 16 -7.42 -4.89 20.47
CA GLY A 16 -8.69 -4.37 19.96
C GLY A 16 -8.72 -4.26 18.42
N VAL A 17 -9.90 -4.21 17.82
CA VAL A 17 -10.10 -4.07 16.37
C VAL A 17 -9.37 -2.82 15.86
N ALA A 18 -9.29 -1.75 16.65
CA ALA A 18 -8.53 -0.55 16.32
C ALA A 18 -7.03 -0.83 16.07
N VAL A 19 -6.42 -1.75 16.83
CA VAL A 19 -5.02 -2.14 16.68
C VAL A 19 -4.81 -2.90 15.36
N GLN A 20 -5.73 -3.80 15.03
CA GLN A 20 -5.69 -4.58 13.78
C GLN A 20 -5.83 -3.67 12.56
N VAL A 21 -6.76 -2.70 12.61
CA VAL A 21 -6.94 -1.70 11.54
C VAL A 21 -5.70 -0.82 11.39
N SER A 22 -5.06 -0.41 12.48
CA SER A 22 -3.81 0.36 12.43
C SER A 22 -2.64 -0.45 11.85
N ALA A 23 -2.54 -1.73 12.18
CA ALA A 23 -1.55 -2.62 11.58
C ALA A 23 -1.77 -2.76 10.06
N PHE A 24 -3.02 -2.85 9.61
CA PHE A 24 -3.34 -2.94 8.19
C PHE A 24 -3.06 -1.63 7.44
N GLU A 25 -3.40 -0.47 8.03
CA GLU A 25 -3.00 0.85 7.55
C GLU A 25 -1.47 0.93 7.34
N ALA A 26 -0.69 0.49 8.32
CA ALA A 26 0.77 0.53 8.26
C ALA A 26 1.31 -0.36 7.11
N GLU A 27 0.73 -1.54 6.92
CA GLU A 27 1.15 -2.43 5.83
C GLU A 27 0.78 -1.88 4.45
N LEU A 28 -0.36 -1.20 4.30
CA LEU A 28 -0.70 -0.51 3.04
C LEU A 28 0.28 0.63 2.74
N ARG A 29 0.67 1.42 3.75
CA ARG A 29 1.70 2.46 3.60
C ARG A 29 3.04 1.87 3.18
N ARG A 30 3.45 0.77 3.82
CA ARG A 30 4.68 0.06 3.45
C ARG A 30 4.67 -0.39 1.98
N HIS A 31 3.56 -1.00 1.53
CA HIS A 31 3.43 -1.40 0.13
C HIS A 31 3.43 -0.22 -0.83
N ARG A 32 2.74 0.88 -0.47
CA ARG A 32 2.76 2.12 -1.24
C ARG A 32 4.20 2.62 -1.45
N ASP A 33 4.97 2.70 -0.38
CA ASP A 33 6.35 3.22 -0.43
C ASP A 33 7.26 2.33 -1.29
N ILE A 34 7.17 1.01 -1.13
CA ILE A 34 7.91 0.04 -1.95
C ILE A 34 7.59 0.21 -3.45
N LEU A 35 6.32 0.37 -3.79
CA LEU A 35 5.90 0.53 -5.19
C LEU A 35 6.30 1.90 -5.76
N ASP A 36 6.27 2.97 -4.96
CA ASP A 36 6.72 4.28 -5.41
C ASP A 36 8.24 4.30 -5.64
N ASP A 37 9.01 3.65 -4.78
CA ASP A 37 10.46 3.48 -4.97
C ASP A 37 10.77 2.69 -6.25
N LEU A 38 10.09 1.57 -6.47
CA LEU A 38 10.25 0.78 -7.69
C LEU A 38 9.88 1.60 -8.94
N ARG A 39 8.82 2.40 -8.87
CA ARG A 39 8.43 3.31 -9.96
C ARG A 39 9.50 4.37 -10.23
N ARG A 40 10.08 4.98 -9.19
CA ARG A 40 11.18 5.96 -9.34
C ARG A 40 12.43 5.33 -9.96
N GLN A 41 12.79 4.13 -9.52
CA GLN A 41 13.90 3.36 -10.11
C GLN A 41 13.62 3.01 -11.57
N ALA A 42 12.42 2.58 -11.92
CA ALA A 42 12.04 2.33 -13.30
C ALA A 42 12.12 3.60 -14.17
N LEU A 43 11.64 4.74 -13.66
CA LEU A 43 11.74 6.01 -14.37
C LEU A 43 13.19 6.45 -14.58
N SER A 44 14.10 6.21 -13.64
CA SER A 44 15.52 6.57 -13.81
C SER A 44 16.16 5.81 -14.98
N VAL A 45 15.77 4.55 -15.22
CA VAL A 45 16.24 3.75 -16.37
C VAL A 45 15.81 4.36 -17.71
N THR A 46 14.68 5.10 -17.75
CA THR A 46 14.23 5.78 -18.97
C THR A 46 15.11 6.96 -19.38
N LEU A 47 15.98 7.45 -18.49
CA LEU A 47 16.93 8.55 -18.75
C LEU A 47 18.17 8.09 -19.51
N LEU A 48 18.43 6.78 -19.57
CA LEU A 48 19.53 6.24 -20.36
C LEU A 48 19.27 6.44 -21.86
N SER A 49 20.31 6.61 -22.66
CA SER A 49 20.18 6.80 -24.11
C SER A 49 19.95 5.45 -24.80
N TRP A 50 18.69 5.12 -25.07
CA TRP A 50 18.29 3.92 -25.78
C TRP A 50 17.95 4.23 -27.25
N GLU A 51 18.94 4.19 -28.15
CA GLU A 51 18.75 4.56 -29.56
C GLU A 51 18.25 3.42 -30.47
N SER A 52 18.33 2.17 -30.00
CA SER A 52 17.85 1.03 -30.77
C SER A 52 16.31 0.98 -30.80
N PRO A 53 15.69 0.36 -31.84
CA PRO A 53 14.25 0.12 -31.88
C PRO A 53 13.75 -0.65 -30.64
N ALA A 54 14.50 -1.66 -30.18
CA ALA A 54 14.19 -2.41 -28.97
C ALA A 54 14.19 -1.50 -27.72
N GLY A 55 15.15 -0.59 -27.65
CA GLY A 55 15.26 0.38 -26.58
C GLY A 55 14.10 1.38 -26.53
N ARG A 56 13.65 1.87 -27.69
CA ARG A 56 12.43 2.71 -27.76
C ARG A 56 11.19 1.96 -27.30
N SER A 57 11.00 0.72 -27.73
CA SER A 57 9.88 -0.12 -27.28
C SER A 57 9.92 -0.38 -25.78
N PHE A 58 11.11 -0.63 -25.22
CA PHE A 58 11.28 -0.82 -23.79
C PHE A 58 10.93 0.44 -23.00
N ARG A 59 11.35 1.63 -23.46
CA ARG A 59 10.97 2.92 -22.82
C ARG A 59 9.46 3.14 -22.83
N THR A 60 8.79 2.89 -23.95
CA THR A 60 7.32 2.99 -24.04
C THR A 60 6.63 2.03 -23.06
N TYR A 61 7.08 0.78 -23.02
CA TYR A 61 6.57 -0.20 -22.06
C TYR A 61 6.77 0.25 -20.62
N LEU A 62 7.98 0.72 -20.29
CA LEU A 62 8.32 1.13 -18.93
C LEU A 62 7.49 2.35 -18.49
N TRP A 63 7.24 3.28 -19.40
CA TRP A 63 6.37 4.44 -19.13
C TRP A 63 4.94 4.01 -18.80
N ALA A 64 4.37 3.08 -19.59
CA ALA A 64 3.04 2.54 -19.33
C ALA A 64 2.96 1.84 -17.96
N ARG A 65 3.98 1.04 -17.60
CA ARG A 65 4.04 0.38 -16.28
C ARG A 65 4.22 1.36 -15.13
N CYS A 66 4.99 2.43 -15.32
CA CYS A 66 5.14 3.48 -14.32
C CYS A 66 3.83 4.24 -14.09
N ALA A 67 3.02 4.46 -15.15
CA ALA A 67 1.71 5.07 -15.02
C ALA A 67 0.70 4.17 -14.29
N GLU A 68 0.74 2.86 -14.53
CA GLU A 68 -0.04 1.88 -13.76
C GLU A 68 0.36 1.86 -12.29
N LEU A 69 1.66 1.80 -11.99
CA LEU A 69 2.18 1.84 -10.63
C LEU A 69 1.80 3.12 -9.89
N ALA A 70 1.83 4.28 -10.57
CA ALA A 70 1.40 5.54 -9.98
C ALA A 70 -0.05 5.47 -9.48
N ARG A 71 -0.96 4.92 -10.29
CA ARG A 71 -2.37 4.72 -9.89
C ARG A 71 -2.49 3.75 -8.71
N THR A 72 -1.71 2.67 -8.71
CA THR A 72 -1.72 1.72 -7.58
C THR A 72 -1.22 2.37 -6.29
N VAL A 73 -0.16 3.19 -6.36
CA VAL A 73 0.36 3.96 -5.22
C VAL A 73 -0.70 4.92 -4.68
N GLU A 74 -1.43 5.62 -5.55
CA GLU A 74 -2.55 6.49 -5.16
C GLU A 74 -3.66 5.71 -4.44
N LEU A 75 -4.08 4.57 -4.99
CA LEU A 75 -5.12 3.73 -4.40
C LEU A 75 -4.72 3.19 -3.01
N LEU A 76 -3.48 2.71 -2.86
CA LEU A 76 -2.97 2.27 -1.56
C LEU A 76 -2.88 3.42 -0.55
N GLY A 77 -2.52 4.62 -1.01
CA GLY A 77 -2.52 5.83 -0.20
C GLY A 77 -3.92 6.17 0.32
N ALA A 78 -4.91 6.23 -0.58
CA ALA A 78 -6.30 6.51 -0.22
C ALA A 78 -6.87 5.46 0.74
N ALA A 79 -6.63 4.17 0.47
CA ALA A 79 -7.09 3.10 1.35
C ALA A 79 -6.44 3.17 2.75
N ALA A 80 -5.16 3.51 2.84
CA ALA A 80 -4.50 3.71 4.14
C ALA A 80 -5.07 4.92 4.90
N GLU A 81 -5.40 6.02 4.20
CA GLU A 81 -6.03 7.20 4.81
C GLU A 81 -7.45 6.90 5.33
N GLU A 82 -8.23 6.14 4.58
CA GLU A 82 -9.55 5.66 5.01
C GLU A 82 -9.43 4.75 6.24
N LEU A 83 -8.53 3.76 6.21
CA LEU A 83 -8.29 2.88 7.36
C LEU A 83 -7.82 3.63 8.59
N GLY A 84 -6.92 4.62 8.44
CA GLY A 84 -6.48 5.46 9.57
C GLY A 84 -7.63 6.28 10.16
N SER A 85 -8.61 6.67 9.36
CA SER A 85 -9.82 7.35 9.84
C SER A 85 -10.75 6.39 10.59
N TYR A 86 -10.98 5.19 10.04
CA TYR A 86 -11.76 4.14 10.71
C TYR A 86 -11.11 3.65 12.01
N GLY A 87 -9.79 3.44 12.01
CA GLY A 87 -9.04 2.99 13.18
C GLY A 87 -9.14 3.96 14.36
N ARG A 88 -9.14 5.27 14.10
CA ARG A 88 -9.38 6.29 15.14
C ARG A 88 -10.78 6.20 15.74
N LEU A 89 -11.82 6.11 14.90
CA LEU A 89 -13.20 5.98 15.35
C LEU A 89 -13.41 4.70 16.17
N LEU A 90 -12.81 3.59 15.75
CA LEU A 90 -12.84 2.33 16.49
C LEU A 90 -12.11 2.46 17.83
N GLY A 91 -10.94 3.11 17.87
CA GLY A 91 -10.21 3.35 19.11
C GLY A 91 -11.00 4.21 20.10
N GLU A 92 -11.68 5.26 19.62
CA GLU A 92 -12.60 6.07 20.42
C GLU A 92 -13.77 5.25 20.97
N ALA A 93 -14.40 4.42 20.13
CA ALA A 93 -15.50 3.55 20.55
C ALA A 93 -15.06 2.51 21.59
N GLU A 94 -13.91 1.88 21.40
CA GLU A 94 -13.33 0.91 22.34
C GLU A 94 -12.95 1.55 23.68
N LEU A 95 -12.50 2.81 23.67
CA LEU A 95 -12.21 3.57 24.90
C LEU A 95 -13.49 3.91 25.65
N LEU A 96 -14.54 4.34 24.93
CA LEU A 96 -15.85 4.59 25.53
C LEU A 96 -16.41 3.33 26.16
N GLN A 97 -16.40 2.19 25.44
CA GLN A 97 -16.89 0.91 25.96
C GLN A 97 -16.21 0.54 27.29
N ARG A 98 -14.87 0.64 27.33
CA ARG A 98 -14.07 0.38 28.54
C ARG A 98 -14.42 1.30 29.71
N GLN A 99 -14.79 2.56 29.45
CA GLN A 99 -15.20 3.51 30.49
C GLN A 99 -16.58 3.19 31.08
N VAL A 100 -17.48 2.59 30.29
CA VAL A 100 -18.83 2.19 30.75
C VAL A 100 -18.86 0.80 31.42
N GLY A 101 -17.71 0.10 31.49
CA GLY A 101 -17.59 -1.21 32.14
C GLY A 101 -18.22 -2.37 31.38
N LEU A 102 -18.41 -2.20 30.06
CA LEU A 102 -18.74 -3.25 29.10
C LEU A 102 -17.49 -3.72 28.34
#